data_AF-A0A562UR57-F1
#
_entry.id   AF-A0A562UR57-F1
#
_cell.length_a   1.000
_cell.length_b   1.000
_cell.length_c   1.000
_cell.angle_alpha   90.00
_cell.angle_beta   90.00
_cell.angle_gamma   90.00
#
_symmetry.space_group_name_H-M   'P 1'
#
loop_
_entity.id
_entity.type
_entity.pdbx_description
1 polymer ?
#
loop_
_entity_poly.entity_id
_entity_poly.type
_entity_poly.pdbx_seq_one_letter_code
_entity_poly.pdbx_strand_id
1 'polypeptide(L)'
;MESAGIVCATSEVVINREWTTSTRFDDWFNGRTTALVSEPPGRAARPDHWHDMIAPRPIDPPDRRFTEDEWRIIGHGYRAQQMEEKWNAWCDGDTLHLGRSWTGFEIYRVEFGRDDGGRFIRSAVAETDPSRYNGTLESAASMLPSLLDVVLRSHRWSEGFCQEDNAQRAEAALTGLRVGDALGSQFFLPSNRDRLRDRVTPDGPWRWTDDTQMAVVLTDHLRRRYGGVRQDELAAEFAAAFDLYRGYGFGAVELLQGIARGGDWRELSSAMFDGTGSMGNGAAMRIAPLGAWYAEGTLETVAAVATRSAEVTHRHPEGIAGGVAVAVAAALAASDDPPGPADLITEVIAHTPESLVKDGLVRARDFGFDTEPAEVAETVGNGSLVIGPDTVPLCVWLAARHLGDYRSGFWATASVRGDIDTNCAIVGGILGAYGGPEAVPREWRDATEPARP
;
A
#
# COMPACT_ATOMS: atom_id res chain seq x y z
N MET A 1 34.32 10.57 -49.96
CA MET A 1 32.92 10.92 -50.26
C MET A 1 32.14 9.62 -50.20
N GLU A 2 31.66 9.35 -48.99
CA GLU A 2 30.85 8.19 -48.63
C GLU A 2 29.40 8.42 -49.06
N SER A 3 28.73 7.37 -49.53
CA SER A 3 27.29 7.26 -49.51
C SER A 3 26.94 5.87 -48.99
N ALA A 4 26.68 5.80 -47.69
CA ALA A 4 26.26 4.59 -46.99
C ALA A 4 24.76 4.35 -47.23
N GLY A 5 24.44 3.20 -47.82
CA GLY A 5 23.10 2.64 -47.84
C GLY A 5 22.79 1.97 -46.50
N ILE A 6 21.63 2.30 -45.94
CA ILE A 6 21.09 1.75 -44.70
C ILE A 6 20.60 0.32 -45.01
N VAL A 7 21.24 -0.68 -44.40
CA VAL A 7 20.79 -2.08 -44.42
C VAL A 7 20.01 -2.35 -43.14
N CYS A 8 18.77 -2.79 -43.33
CA CYS A 8 17.85 -3.25 -42.29
C CYS A 8 18.37 -4.59 -41.73
N ALA A 9 18.71 -4.62 -40.43
CA ALA A 9 19.07 -5.85 -39.73
C ALA A 9 17.92 -6.25 -38.80
N THR A 10 17.24 -7.33 -39.17
CA THR A 10 16.32 -8.10 -38.35
C THR A 10 17.11 -8.78 -37.22
N SER A 11 16.89 -8.41 -35.96
CA SER A 11 17.41 -9.14 -34.81
C SER A 11 16.32 -10.04 -34.25
N GLU A 12 16.44 -11.33 -34.56
CA GLU A 12 15.73 -12.42 -33.87
C GLU A 12 16.08 -12.39 -32.36
N VAL A 13 15.05 -12.36 -31.52
CA VAL A 13 15.20 -12.56 -30.07
C VAL A 13 15.41 -14.05 -29.83
N VAL A 14 16.65 -14.46 -29.63
CA VAL A 14 16.99 -15.79 -29.14
C VAL A 14 16.73 -15.83 -27.64
N ILE A 15 15.64 -16.49 -27.23
CA ILE A 15 15.37 -16.85 -25.84
C ILE A 15 16.36 -17.96 -25.46
N ASN A 16 17.48 -17.58 -24.82
CA ASN A 16 18.43 -18.55 -24.29
C ASN A 16 18.03 -18.95 -22.87
N ARG A 17 17.50 -20.17 -22.75
CA ARG A 17 17.42 -20.93 -21.50
C ARG A 17 18.83 -21.32 -21.10
N GLU A 18 19.35 -20.82 -19.97
CA GLU A 18 20.30 -21.54 -19.11
C GLU A 18 20.61 -20.71 -17.85
N TRP A 19 20.01 -21.12 -16.73
CA TRP A 19 20.41 -20.74 -15.39
C TRP A 19 21.68 -21.51 -15.03
N THR A 20 22.84 -20.85 -14.95
CA THR A 20 23.96 -21.34 -14.13
C THR A 20 24.73 -20.20 -13.49
N THR A 21 25.09 -20.46 -12.23
CA THR A 21 25.78 -19.67 -11.22
C THR A 21 27.16 -19.14 -11.63
N SER A 22 27.58 -18.10 -10.89
CA SER A 22 28.95 -17.62 -10.66
C SER A 22 29.42 -16.45 -11.53
N THR A 23 29.35 -15.24 -11.00
CA THR A 23 30.53 -14.34 -10.97
C THR A 23 30.49 -13.48 -9.70
N ARG A 24 31.63 -13.48 -8.99
CA ARG A 24 31.92 -12.84 -7.70
C ARG A 24 31.62 -11.35 -7.66
N PHE A 25 30.95 -10.90 -6.59
CA PHE A 25 30.83 -9.52 -6.14
C PHE A 25 31.34 -9.43 -4.68
N ASP A 26 32.55 -9.92 -4.44
CA ASP A 26 33.26 -9.71 -3.17
C ASP A 26 34.14 -8.48 -3.32
N ASP A 27 33.64 -7.36 -2.80
CA ASP A 27 34.39 -6.24 -2.20
C ASP A 27 33.36 -5.12 -2.03
N TRP A 28 32.86 -4.87 -0.82
CA TRP A 28 32.30 -3.58 -0.35
C TRP A 28 31.66 -3.59 1.05
N PHE A 29 31.69 -4.70 1.80
CA PHE A 29 31.19 -4.71 3.18
C PHE A 29 32.33 -4.69 4.20
N ASN A 30 32.71 -3.50 4.64
CA ASN A 30 33.33 -3.30 5.94
C ASN A 30 32.85 -1.98 6.55
N GLY A 31 31.69 -2.05 7.22
CA GLY A 31 31.11 -0.98 8.00
C GLY A 31 30.04 -1.55 8.92
N ARG A 32 30.46 -2.08 10.07
CA ARG A 32 29.56 -2.53 11.14
C ARG A 32 28.73 -1.35 11.62
N THR A 33 27.42 -1.43 11.45
CA THR A 33 26.47 -0.67 12.29
C THR A 33 25.41 -1.66 12.75
N THR A 34 25.45 -2.02 14.03
CA THR A 34 24.34 -2.68 14.73
C THR A 34 23.18 -1.69 14.77
N ALA A 35 22.27 -1.79 13.80
CA ALA A 35 21.00 -1.08 13.84
C ALA A 35 19.98 -1.97 14.57
N LEU A 36 19.39 -1.40 15.61
CA LEU A 36 18.27 -1.98 16.34
C LEU A 36 17.12 -2.24 15.35
N VAL A 37 16.61 -3.46 15.36
CA VAL A 37 15.43 -3.89 14.59
C VAL A 37 14.25 -3.01 15.00
N SER A 38 13.80 -2.14 14.08
CA SER A 38 12.54 -1.41 14.21
C SER A 38 11.45 -2.20 13.50
N GLU A 39 10.53 -2.77 14.25
CA GLU A 39 9.31 -3.39 13.75
C GLU A 39 8.43 -2.40 12.96
N PRO A 40 7.65 -2.86 11.97
CA PRO A 40 6.74 -2.01 11.19
C PRO A 40 5.54 -1.51 12.03
N PRO A 41 4.95 -0.35 11.69
CA PRO A 41 3.84 0.25 12.43
C PRO A 41 2.47 -0.37 12.09
N GLY A 42 1.47 -0.19 12.97
CA GLY A 42 0.06 -0.45 12.66
C GLY A 42 -0.78 -1.22 13.70
N ARG A 43 -0.16 -1.84 14.71
CA ARG A 43 -0.86 -2.45 15.85
C ARG A 43 0.03 -2.36 17.09
N ALA A 44 -0.54 -2.17 18.27
CA ALA A 44 0.24 -2.43 19.48
C ALA A 44 0.58 -3.93 19.54
N ALA A 45 1.86 -4.25 19.62
CA ALA A 45 2.33 -5.62 19.82
C ALA A 45 1.68 -6.19 21.09
N ARG A 46 1.16 -7.43 20.96
CA ARG A 46 0.84 -8.31 22.10
C ARG A 46 2.14 -8.67 22.85
N PRO A 47 2.07 -9.19 24.09
CA PRO A 47 2.84 -8.71 25.25
C PRO A 47 4.22 -9.34 25.42
N ASP A 48 5.15 -9.02 24.51
CA ASP A 48 6.51 -9.55 24.65
C ASP A 48 7.37 -8.63 25.55
N HIS A 49 6.98 -7.36 25.68
CA HIS A 49 7.74 -6.29 26.37
C HIS A 49 6.95 -5.55 27.46
N TRP A 50 5.74 -6.00 27.83
CA TRP A 50 4.92 -5.34 28.84
C TRP A 50 5.18 -5.88 30.24
N HIS A 51 5.17 -5.00 31.23
CA HIS A 51 5.31 -5.36 32.64
C HIS A 51 4.05 -4.99 33.41
N ASP A 52 3.35 -6.01 33.92
CA ASP A 52 2.14 -5.89 34.73
C ASP A 52 2.32 -4.97 35.93
N MET A 53 1.28 -4.22 36.31
CA MET A 53 1.30 -3.36 37.49
C MET A 53 1.73 -4.10 38.78
N ILE A 54 2.54 -3.45 39.60
CA ILE A 54 2.95 -3.91 40.94
C ILE A 54 1.92 -3.49 41.99
N ALA A 55 1.47 -2.23 41.96
CA ALA A 55 0.57 -1.67 42.95
C ALA A 55 -0.65 -0.99 42.28
N PRO A 56 -1.51 -1.76 41.59
CA PRO A 56 -2.72 -1.22 40.99
C PRO A 56 -3.67 -0.69 42.06
N ARG A 57 -4.14 0.55 41.87
CA ARG A 57 -5.13 1.18 42.74
C ARG A 57 -6.28 1.72 41.91
N PRO A 58 -7.54 1.55 42.36
CA PRO A 58 -8.68 2.13 41.69
C PRO A 58 -8.55 3.65 41.56
N ILE A 59 -8.94 4.17 40.40
CA ILE A 59 -9.11 5.59 40.14
C ILE A 59 -10.55 5.84 39.70
N ASP A 60 -11.04 7.05 39.94
CA ASP A 60 -12.35 7.45 39.44
C ASP A 60 -12.29 7.58 37.91
N PRO A 61 -13.04 6.75 37.16
CA PRO A 61 -13.04 6.83 35.71
C PRO A 61 -13.81 8.08 35.25
N PRO A 62 -13.48 8.65 34.08
CA PRO A 62 -14.26 9.74 33.54
C PRO A 62 -15.68 9.29 33.17
N ASP A 63 -16.66 10.13 33.47
CA ASP A 63 -18.03 9.97 33.00
C ASP A 63 -18.13 10.38 31.53
N ARG A 64 -17.65 9.49 30.65
CA ARG A 64 -17.68 9.65 29.19
C ARG A 64 -18.35 8.44 28.56
N ARG A 65 -19.27 8.73 27.66
CA ARG A 65 -19.84 7.75 26.73
C ARG A 65 -18.99 7.68 25.47
N PHE A 66 -18.81 6.46 24.98
CA PHE A 66 -18.09 6.17 23.75
C PHE A 66 -19.07 5.53 22.77
N THR A 67 -19.08 6.04 21.54
CA THR A 67 -19.77 5.39 20.43
C THR A 67 -19.13 4.03 20.14
N GLU A 68 -19.84 3.14 19.42
CA GLU A 68 -19.23 1.87 18.99
C GLU A 68 -18.03 2.10 18.05
N ASP A 69 -17.99 3.21 17.33
CA ASP A 69 -16.86 3.59 16.48
C ASP A 69 -15.66 4.06 17.30
N GLU A 70 -15.87 4.89 18.33
CA GLU A 70 -14.82 5.23 19.28
C GLU A 70 -14.30 4.00 20.03
N TRP A 71 -15.18 3.03 20.34
CA TRP A 71 -14.76 1.76 20.92
C TRP A 71 -13.93 0.92 19.94
N ARG A 72 -14.32 0.85 18.66
CA ARG A 72 -13.54 0.16 17.63
C ARG A 72 -12.12 0.72 17.56
N ILE A 73 -11.98 2.05 17.56
CA ILE A 73 -10.69 2.75 17.62
C ILE A 73 -9.89 2.36 18.86
N ILE A 74 -10.51 2.43 20.05
CA ILE A 74 -9.85 2.03 21.30
C ILE A 74 -9.39 0.56 21.23
N GLY A 75 -10.21 -0.32 20.63
CA GLY A 75 -9.93 -1.74 20.42
C GLY A 75 -8.73 -2.03 19.53
N HIS A 76 -8.42 -1.15 18.55
CA HIS A 76 -7.23 -1.28 17.70
C HIS A 76 -5.92 -0.98 18.46
N GLY A 77 -6.00 -0.21 19.56
CA GLY A 77 -4.83 0.19 20.35
C GLY A 77 -4.05 1.34 19.72
N TYR A 78 -2.84 1.60 20.22
CA TYR A 78 -1.99 2.70 19.77
C TYR A 78 -0.51 2.37 20.08
N ARG A 79 0.40 2.64 19.14
CA ARG A 79 1.84 2.49 19.34
C ARG A 79 2.56 3.80 19.02
N ALA A 80 3.26 4.34 20.01
CA ALA A 80 4.10 5.53 19.86
C ALA A 80 5.18 5.33 18.79
N GLN A 81 5.31 6.31 17.88
CA GLN A 81 6.25 6.29 16.75
C GLN A 81 7.51 7.14 17.01
N GLN A 82 7.46 8.05 17.98
CA GLN A 82 8.56 8.96 18.34
C GLN A 82 8.79 8.98 19.86
N MET A 83 9.96 9.40 20.32
CA MET A 83 10.28 9.43 21.76
C MET A 83 9.40 10.41 22.55
N GLU A 84 8.88 11.43 21.87
CA GLU A 84 7.95 12.42 22.40
C GLU A 84 6.55 11.81 22.66
N GLU A 85 6.23 10.71 21.98
CA GLU A 85 4.99 9.95 22.13
C GLU A 85 5.16 8.94 23.27
N LYS A 86 4.55 9.26 24.41
CA LYS A 86 4.93 8.65 25.69
C LYS A 86 4.17 7.37 26.07
N TRP A 87 3.28 6.91 25.20
CA TRP A 87 2.23 5.96 25.56
C TRP A 87 1.99 4.94 24.46
N ASN A 88 1.81 3.69 24.86
CA ASN A 88 1.26 2.62 24.02
C ASN A 88 -0.08 2.17 24.63
N ALA A 89 -0.99 1.67 23.79
CA ALA A 89 -2.31 1.18 24.17
C ALA A 89 -2.63 -0.14 23.46
N TRP A 90 -3.23 -1.11 24.14
CA TRP A 90 -3.75 -2.32 23.50
C TRP A 90 -4.99 -2.84 24.23
N CYS A 91 -5.82 -3.63 23.54
CA CYS A 91 -7.03 -4.19 24.12
C CYS A 91 -7.00 -5.73 24.21
N ASP A 92 -7.49 -6.23 25.35
CA ASP A 92 -7.88 -7.62 25.57
C ASP A 92 -9.38 -7.70 25.88
N GLY A 93 -10.17 -8.14 24.88
CA GLY A 93 -11.63 -8.10 24.97
C GLY A 93 -12.14 -6.70 25.26
N ASP A 94 -12.82 -6.52 26.39
CA ASP A 94 -13.37 -5.23 26.85
C ASP A 94 -12.39 -4.45 27.75
N THR A 95 -11.12 -4.85 27.83
CA THR A 95 -10.11 -4.25 28.70
C THR A 95 -9.06 -3.52 27.89
N LEU A 96 -8.88 -2.22 28.12
CA LEU A 96 -7.82 -1.40 27.56
C LEU A 96 -6.64 -1.33 28.54
N HIS A 97 -5.44 -1.56 28.02
CA HIS A 97 -4.17 -1.46 28.73
C HIS A 97 -3.36 -0.30 28.17
N LEU A 98 -2.88 0.60 29.03
CA LEU A 98 -2.05 1.75 28.66
C LEU A 98 -0.71 1.68 29.39
N GLY A 99 0.39 1.79 28.64
CA GLY A 99 1.74 1.63 29.16
C GLY A 99 2.71 2.65 28.60
N ARG A 100 3.87 2.80 29.24
CA ARG A 100 4.93 3.70 28.76
C ARG A 100 5.64 3.10 27.56
N SER A 101 5.81 3.89 26.51
CA SER A 101 6.43 3.44 25.25
C SER A 101 7.89 3.00 25.42
N TRP A 102 8.64 3.58 26.35
CA TRP A 102 10.07 3.30 26.54
C TRP A 102 10.41 2.30 27.66
N THR A 103 9.49 2.00 28.57
CA THR A 103 9.72 0.97 29.62
C THR A 103 8.83 -0.25 29.48
N GLY A 104 7.72 -0.16 28.75
CA GLY A 104 6.70 -1.22 28.72
C GLY A 104 5.92 -1.36 30.03
N PHE A 105 6.09 -0.47 31.01
CA PHE A 105 5.34 -0.54 32.26
C PHE A 105 3.87 -0.20 32.00
N GLU A 106 2.98 -1.11 32.38
CA GLU A 106 1.55 -0.84 32.40
C GLU A 106 1.26 0.21 33.49
N ILE A 107 0.59 1.30 33.11
CA ILE A 107 0.25 2.41 34.01
C ILE A 107 -1.26 2.49 34.23
N TYR A 108 -2.09 2.21 33.21
CA TYR A 108 -3.54 2.16 33.36
C TYR A 108 -4.11 0.87 32.80
N ARG A 109 -5.16 0.39 33.46
CA ARG A 109 -6.03 -0.68 32.96
C ARG A 109 -7.47 -0.21 33.13
N VAL A 110 -8.23 -0.27 32.05
CA VAL A 110 -9.56 0.34 31.93
C VAL A 110 -10.52 -0.70 31.38
N GLU A 111 -11.52 -1.08 32.16
CA GLU A 111 -12.54 -2.03 31.74
C GLU A 111 -13.76 -1.29 31.21
N PHE A 112 -14.25 -1.71 30.05
CA PHE A 112 -15.43 -1.14 29.42
C PHE A 112 -16.66 -2.01 29.67
N GLY A 113 -17.80 -1.35 29.86
CA GLY A 113 -19.13 -1.92 29.81
C GLY A 113 -19.88 -1.48 28.56
N ARG A 114 -21.03 -2.11 28.32
CA ARG A 114 -21.92 -1.83 27.20
C ARG A 114 -23.37 -1.77 27.67
N ASP A 115 -24.12 -0.79 27.19
CA ASP A 115 -25.56 -0.69 27.32
C ASP A 115 -26.18 -0.10 26.03
N ASP A 116 -27.48 0.21 26.03
CA ASP A 116 -28.19 0.76 24.88
C ASP A 116 -27.67 2.14 24.42
N GLY A 117 -26.92 2.85 25.28
CA GLY A 117 -26.29 4.14 25.00
C GLY A 117 -24.85 4.05 24.50
N GLY A 118 -24.36 2.84 24.20
CA GLY A 118 -23.00 2.59 23.71
C GLY A 118 -22.08 2.03 24.79
N ARG A 119 -20.80 2.43 24.74
CA ARG A 119 -19.77 1.96 25.67
C ARG A 119 -19.51 2.97 26.77
N PHE A 120 -19.20 2.47 27.95
CA PHE A 120 -18.83 3.29 29.11
C PHE A 120 -17.70 2.62 29.89
N ILE A 121 -16.95 3.39 30.67
CA ILE A 121 -15.90 2.82 31.51
C ILE A 121 -16.54 2.26 32.78
N ARG A 122 -16.46 0.94 32.96
CA ARG A 122 -16.97 0.23 34.14
C ARG A 122 -16.04 0.41 35.33
N SER A 123 -14.73 0.30 35.10
CA SER A 123 -13.71 0.42 36.13
C SER A 123 -12.39 0.89 35.54
N ALA A 124 -11.56 1.55 36.33
CA ALA A 124 -10.20 1.91 35.95
C ALA A 124 -9.27 1.77 37.15
N VAL A 125 -8.07 1.26 36.91
CA VAL A 125 -6.98 1.21 37.89
C VAL A 125 -5.73 1.87 37.31
N ALA A 126 -4.93 2.47 38.20
CA ALA A 126 -3.64 3.03 37.87
C ALA A 126 -2.53 2.44 38.74
N GLU A 127 -1.33 2.31 38.17
CA GLU A 127 -0.11 1.96 38.89
C GLU A 127 0.23 3.07 39.92
N THR A 128 0.63 2.68 41.12
CA THR A 128 1.04 3.61 42.18
C THR A 128 2.42 3.32 42.77
N ASP A 129 3.11 2.28 42.29
CA ASP A 129 4.49 2.03 42.67
C ASP A 129 5.38 3.20 42.19
N PRO A 130 6.06 3.93 43.11
CA PRO A 130 6.86 5.10 42.75
C PRO A 130 8.05 4.78 41.83
N SER A 131 8.47 3.51 41.74
CA SER A 131 9.50 3.08 40.79
C SER A 131 9.01 2.99 39.34
N ARG A 132 7.69 2.99 39.12
CA ARG A 132 7.04 2.85 37.81
C ARG A 132 6.23 4.08 37.40
N TYR A 133 5.57 4.73 38.35
CA TYR A 133 4.73 5.89 38.10
C TYR A 133 4.85 6.91 39.23
N ASN A 134 5.32 8.12 38.90
CA ASN A 134 5.54 9.20 39.87
C ASN A 134 4.34 10.18 39.96
N GLY A 135 3.12 9.71 39.67
CA GLY A 135 1.89 10.49 39.74
C GLY A 135 1.05 10.15 40.98
N THR A 136 0.18 11.06 41.39
CA THR A 136 -0.85 10.79 42.40
C THR A 136 -2.08 10.15 41.74
N LEU A 137 -2.94 9.48 42.52
CA LEU A 137 -4.22 8.95 42.02
C LEU A 137 -5.09 10.04 41.38
N GLU A 138 -5.12 11.23 41.99
CA GLU A 138 -5.85 12.38 41.45
C GLU A 138 -5.28 12.83 40.09
N SER A 139 -3.96 12.90 39.95
CA SER A 139 -3.34 13.23 38.66
C SER A 139 -3.55 12.14 37.61
N ALA A 140 -3.60 10.87 38.02
CA ALA A 140 -3.84 9.74 37.13
C ALA A 140 -5.28 9.77 36.59
N ALA A 141 -6.26 9.99 37.47
CA ALA A 141 -7.65 10.17 37.08
C ALA A 141 -7.83 11.36 36.13
N SER A 142 -7.17 12.49 36.41
CA SER A 142 -7.21 13.67 35.53
C SER A 142 -6.52 13.46 34.17
N MET A 143 -5.54 12.57 34.08
CA MET A 143 -4.75 12.33 32.85
C MET A 143 -5.43 11.34 31.92
N LEU A 144 -6.14 10.34 32.45
CA LEU A 144 -6.78 9.28 31.68
C LEU A 144 -7.66 9.79 30.52
N PRO A 145 -8.52 10.82 30.66
CA PRO A 145 -9.31 11.36 29.54
C PRO A 145 -8.44 11.86 28.39
N SER A 146 -7.31 12.51 28.71
CA SER A 146 -6.38 13.01 27.68
C SER A 146 -5.68 11.86 26.96
N LEU A 147 -5.40 10.75 27.66
CA LEU A 147 -4.81 9.56 27.03
C LEU A 147 -5.80 8.85 26.13
N LEU A 148 -7.07 8.72 26.56
CA LEU A 148 -8.15 8.22 25.72
C LEU A 148 -8.34 9.11 24.49
N ASP A 149 -8.26 10.43 24.64
CA ASP A 149 -8.26 11.36 23.52
C ASP A 149 -7.07 11.17 22.58
N VAL A 150 -5.87 10.87 23.10
CA VAL A 150 -4.70 10.55 22.27
C VAL A 150 -4.93 9.28 21.48
N VAL A 151 -5.47 8.22 22.10
CA VAL A 151 -5.82 6.96 21.40
C VAL A 151 -6.90 7.20 20.35
N LEU A 152 -7.92 7.99 20.67
CA LEU A 152 -8.99 8.31 19.72
C LEU A 152 -8.48 9.18 18.57
N ARG A 153 -7.61 10.16 18.85
CA ARG A 153 -7.05 11.06 17.85
C ARG A 153 -5.96 10.43 17.00
N SER A 154 -5.25 9.42 17.50
CA SER A 154 -4.27 8.68 16.69
C SER A 154 -4.92 7.92 15.54
N HIS A 155 -6.24 7.70 15.61
CA HIS A 155 -7.05 7.10 14.55
C HIS A 155 -8.08 8.08 13.95
N ARG A 156 -8.11 9.35 14.38
CA ARG A 156 -8.90 10.39 13.71
C ARG A 156 -8.18 10.80 12.43
N TRP A 157 -8.27 9.92 11.44
CA TRP A 157 -8.31 10.33 10.04
C TRP A 157 -9.47 11.32 9.88
N SER A 158 -9.20 12.43 9.21
CA SER A 158 -10.00 13.67 9.09
C SER A 158 -11.51 13.53 9.26
N GLU A 159 -12.14 14.49 9.94
CA GLU A 159 -13.59 14.72 9.89
C GLU A 159 -14.09 14.62 8.43
N GLY A 160 -14.76 13.51 8.09
CA GLY A 160 -15.30 13.25 6.75
C GLY A 160 -14.78 12.01 6.01
N PHE A 161 -13.73 11.32 6.48
CA PHE A 161 -13.36 10.01 5.92
C PHE A 161 -14.21 8.92 6.58
N CYS A 162 -15.17 8.37 5.84
CA CYS A 162 -15.94 7.21 6.23
C CYS A 162 -15.47 6.04 5.37
N GLN A 163 -14.87 5.03 5.99
CA GLN A 163 -14.50 3.80 5.28
C GLN A 163 -15.72 3.19 4.58
N GLU A 164 -16.95 3.39 5.07
CA GLU A 164 -18.19 2.91 4.44
C GLU A 164 -18.51 3.52 3.05
N ASP A 165 -17.76 4.52 2.58
CA ASP A 165 -17.92 5.08 1.23
C ASP A 165 -16.84 4.52 0.27
N ASN A 166 -17.25 3.57 -0.57
CA ASN A 166 -16.42 2.98 -1.62
C ASN A 166 -15.70 4.02 -2.50
N ALA A 167 -16.32 5.20 -2.73
CA ALA A 167 -15.70 6.27 -3.50
C ALA A 167 -14.54 6.95 -2.76
N GLN A 168 -14.61 7.02 -1.42
CA GLN A 168 -13.55 7.58 -0.58
C GLN A 168 -12.39 6.61 -0.45
N ARG A 169 -12.65 5.30 -0.28
CA ARG A 169 -11.62 4.24 -0.34
C ARG A 169 -10.85 4.29 -1.66
N ALA A 170 -11.57 4.39 -2.79
CA ALA A 170 -10.96 4.50 -4.11
C ALA A 170 -10.14 5.79 -4.28
N GLU A 171 -10.63 6.93 -3.79
CA GLU A 171 -9.89 8.21 -3.84
C GLU A 171 -8.62 8.19 -2.98
N ALA A 172 -8.67 7.52 -1.83
CA ALA A 172 -7.51 7.32 -0.97
C ALA A 172 -6.42 6.49 -1.66
N ALA A 173 -6.82 5.37 -2.27
CA ALA A 173 -5.92 4.55 -3.08
C ALA A 173 -5.38 5.34 -4.28
N LEU A 174 -6.21 6.11 -4.97
CA LEU A 174 -5.79 6.95 -6.09
C LEU A 174 -4.78 8.03 -5.66
N THR A 175 -4.99 8.65 -4.49
CA THR A 175 -4.07 9.64 -3.92
C THR A 175 -2.70 9.03 -3.64
N GLY A 176 -2.69 7.84 -3.02
CA GLY A 176 -1.47 7.09 -2.74
C GLY A 176 -0.74 6.65 -4.00
N LEU A 177 -1.47 6.15 -5.01
CA LEU A 177 -0.93 5.77 -6.31
C LEU A 177 -0.33 6.97 -7.04
N ARG A 178 -1.07 8.09 -7.11
CA ARG A 178 -0.65 9.32 -7.80
C ARG A 178 0.65 9.89 -7.29
N VAL A 179 0.81 9.95 -5.96
CA VAL A 179 2.04 10.46 -5.36
C VAL A 179 3.19 9.47 -5.56
N GLY A 180 2.91 8.17 -5.48
CA GLY A 180 3.89 7.11 -5.71
C GLY A 180 4.46 7.15 -7.13
N ASP A 181 3.60 7.19 -8.13
CA ASP A 181 3.93 7.44 -9.54
C ASP A 181 4.77 8.71 -9.67
N ALA A 182 4.20 9.87 -9.31
CA ALA A 182 4.81 11.15 -9.65
C ALA A 182 6.18 11.36 -8.99
N LEU A 183 6.33 10.94 -7.74
CA LEU A 183 7.62 11.01 -7.04
C LEU A 183 8.59 9.93 -7.53
N GLY A 184 8.10 8.72 -7.80
CA GLY A 184 8.89 7.62 -8.35
C GLY A 184 9.52 7.99 -9.70
N SER A 185 8.75 8.61 -10.59
CA SER A 185 9.20 9.03 -11.92
C SER A 185 10.34 10.06 -11.86
N GLN A 186 10.45 10.84 -10.77
CA GLN A 186 11.55 11.79 -10.60
C GLN A 186 12.91 11.10 -10.50
N PHE A 187 12.96 9.82 -10.10
CA PHE A 187 14.21 9.11 -9.86
C PHE A 187 14.80 8.43 -11.11
N PHE A 188 14.13 8.54 -12.26
CA PHE A 188 14.77 8.29 -13.56
C PHE A 188 15.69 9.44 -13.99
N LEU A 189 15.50 10.65 -13.45
CA LEU A 189 16.35 11.80 -13.75
C LEU A 189 17.72 11.62 -13.08
N PRO A 190 18.84 11.62 -13.85
CA PRO A 190 20.18 11.43 -13.28
C PRO A 190 20.52 12.42 -12.15
N SER A 191 19.99 13.65 -12.21
CA SER A 191 20.16 14.70 -11.20
C SER A 191 19.58 14.35 -9.83
N ASN A 192 18.64 13.39 -9.76
CA ASN A 192 17.99 12.98 -8.52
C ASN A 192 18.59 11.69 -7.93
N ARG A 193 19.71 11.18 -8.46
CA ARG A 193 20.33 9.93 -7.98
C ARG A 193 20.79 10.01 -6.52
N ASP A 194 21.47 11.10 -6.14
CA ASP A 194 21.91 11.29 -4.75
C ASP A 194 20.71 11.51 -3.83
N ARG A 195 19.70 12.26 -4.31
CA ARG A 195 18.41 12.46 -3.62
C ARG A 195 17.71 11.13 -3.29
N LEU A 196 17.69 10.16 -4.22
CA LEU A 196 17.17 8.82 -3.95
C LEU A 196 17.96 8.11 -2.84
N ARG A 197 19.30 8.11 -2.93
CA ARG A 197 20.17 7.46 -1.93
C ARG A 197 19.96 8.06 -0.54
N ASP A 198 19.84 9.39 -0.48
CA ASP A 198 19.77 10.14 0.77
C ASP A 198 18.32 10.30 1.27
N ARG A 199 17.34 9.70 0.58
CA ARG A 199 15.88 9.77 0.87
C ARG A 199 15.36 11.20 0.98
N VAL A 200 15.84 12.06 0.09
CA VAL A 200 15.42 13.46 -0.03
C VAL A 200 14.54 13.59 -1.26
N THR A 201 13.34 14.16 -1.10
CA THR A 201 12.45 14.39 -2.23
C THR A 201 12.97 15.51 -3.14
N PRO A 202 12.82 15.41 -4.47
CA PRO A 202 13.10 16.53 -5.37
C PRO A 202 12.14 17.70 -5.18
N ASP A 203 12.52 18.88 -5.68
CA ASP A 203 11.63 20.04 -5.71
C ASP A 203 10.45 19.78 -6.65
N GLY A 204 9.24 20.18 -6.25
CA GLY A 204 8.04 20.08 -7.07
C GLY A 204 7.92 21.19 -8.13
N PRO A 205 6.91 21.14 -9.01
CA PRO A 205 5.88 20.09 -9.06
C PRO A 205 6.35 18.81 -9.76
N TRP A 206 6.02 17.64 -9.21
CA TRP A 206 6.26 16.33 -9.81
C TRP A 206 5.09 15.95 -10.72
N ARG A 207 5.39 15.59 -11.97
CA ARG A 207 4.38 15.13 -12.93
C ARG A 207 4.15 13.63 -12.79
N TRP A 208 2.89 13.22 -12.85
CA TRP A 208 2.50 11.81 -12.91
C TRP A 208 2.50 11.27 -14.36
N THR A 209 2.56 9.95 -14.51
CA THR A 209 2.71 9.20 -15.76
C THR A 209 1.40 8.52 -16.19
N ASP A 210 1.48 7.53 -17.10
CA ASP A 210 0.35 6.74 -17.56
C ASP A 210 -0.28 5.91 -16.44
N ASP A 211 0.47 5.54 -15.40
CA ASP A 211 -0.01 4.89 -14.18
C ASP A 211 -1.18 5.65 -13.56
N THR A 212 -0.96 6.92 -13.21
CA THR A 212 -2.01 7.80 -12.69
C THR A 212 -3.07 8.07 -13.74
N GLN A 213 -2.71 8.31 -15.01
CA GLN A 213 -3.71 8.64 -16.03
C GLN A 213 -4.75 7.52 -16.16
N MET A 214 -4.29 6.28 -16.25
CA MET A 214 -5.18 5.12 -16.32
C MET A 214 -5.91 4.88 -15.00
N ALA A 215 -5.28 5.11 -13.84
CA ALA A 215 -5.95 4.99 -12.54
C ALA A 215 -7.08 6.01 -12.37
N VAL A 216 -6.90 7.25 -12.82
CA VAL A 216 -7.93 8.30 -12.81
C VAL A 216 -9.12 7.89 -13.68
N VAL A 217 -8.86 7.45 -14.92
CA VAL A 217 -9.92 6.99 -15.83
C VAL A 217 -10.72 5.84 -15.22
N LEU A 218 -10.03 4.87 -14.61
CA LEU A 218 -10.68 3.75 -13.94
C LEU A 218 -11.50 4.20 -12.72
N THR A 219 -10.99 5.13 -11.92
CA THR A 219 -11.71 5.66 -10.76
C THR A 219 -12.96 6.43 -11.18
N ASP A 220 -12.86 7.26 -12.22
CA ASP A 220 -14.01 7.95 -12.80
C ASP A 220 -15.04 6.97 -13.38
N HIS A 221 -14.58 5.87 -14.00
CA HIS A 221 -15.44 4.81 -14.50
C HIS A 221 -16.28 4.18 -13.37
N LEU A 222 -15.68 3.91 -12.21
CA LEU A 222 -16.37 3.34 -11.06
C LEU A 222 -17.39 4.31 -10.45
N ARG A 223 -17.09 5.62 -10.46
CA ARG A 223 -18.02 6.68 -10.01
C ARG A 223 -19.25 6.82 -10.89
N ARG A 224 -19.18 6.39 -12.16
CA ARG A 224 -20.34 6.37 -13.05
C ARG A 224 -21.34 5.31 -12.56
N ARG A 225 -22.63 5.59 -12.75
CA ARG A 225 -23.75 4.74 -12.29
C ARG A 225 -23.95 3.49 -13.16
N TYR A 226 -22.86 2.82 -13.56
CA TYR A 226 -22.88 1.62 -14.38
C TYR A 226 -23.15 0.33 -13.59
N GLY A 227 -22.92 0.35 -12.27
CA GLY A 227 -23.03 -0.83 -11.42
C GLY A 227 -21.83 -1.79 -11.55
N GLY A 228 -20.71 -1.33 -12.13
CA GLY A 228 -19.44 -2.05 -12.18
C GLY A 228 -18.66 -1.80 -13.47
N VAL A 229 -17.64 -2.63 -13.73
CA VAL A 229 -16.74 -2.48 -14.89
C VAL A 229 -17.45 -2.85 -16.19
N ARG A 230 -17.65 -1.86 -17.05
CA ARG A 230 -18.23 -1.95 -18.37
C ARG A 230 -17.13 -1.83 -19.42
N GLN A 231 -16.67 -2.97 -19.96
CA GLN A 231 -15.41 -3.05 -20.69
C GLN A 231 -15.38 -2.23 -21.99
N ASP A 232 -16.49 -2.17 -22.73
CA ASP A 232 -16.57 -1.36 -23.96
C ASP A 232 -16.43 0.13 -23.64
N GLU A 233 -17.15 0.58 -22.61
CA GLU A 233 -17.12 1.95 -22.12
C GLU A 233 -15.74 2.29 -21.53
N LEU A 234 -15.14 1.39 -20.74
CA LEU A 234 -13.80 1.57 -20.18
C LEU A 234 -12.71 1.64 -21.27
N ALA A 235 -12.81 0.80 -22.31
CA ALA A 235 -11.90 0.83 -23.45
C ALA A 235 -11.95 2.18 -24.18
N ALA A 236 -13.17 2.68 -24.43
CA ALA A 236 -13.39 3.97 -25.06
C ALA A 236 -12.89 5.13 -24.18
N GLU A 237 -13.11 5.05 -22.86
CA GLU A 237 -12.65 6.05 -21.90
C GLU A 237 -11.11 6.10 -21.81
N PHE A 238 -10.41 4.96 -21.80
CA PHE A 238 -8.95 4.93 -21.88
C PHE A 238 -8.44 5.54 -23.19
N ALA A 239 -9.04 5.17 -24.32
CA ALA A 239 -8.64 5.69 -25.63
C ALA A 239 -8.89 7.21 -25.75
N ALA A 240 -9.97 7.71 -25.15
CA ALA A 240 -10.31 9.14 -25.15
C ALA A 240 -9.39 9.97 -24.24
N ALA A 241 -8.93 9.40 -23.13
CA ALA A 241 -8.05 10.07 -22.18
C ALA A 241 -6.56 9.97 -22.55
N PHE A 242 -6.20 9.08 -23.48
CA PHE A 242 -4.82 8.79 -23.88
C PHE A 242 -4.02 10.06 -24.22
N ASP A 243 -2.91 10.26 -23.51
CA ASP A 243 -1.92 11.31 -23.77
C ASP A 243 -0.55 10.67 -24.02
N LEU A 244 -0.04 10.82 -25.25
CA LEU A 244 1.24 10.26 -25.69
C LEU A 244 2.42 10.71 -24.80
N TYR A 245 2.33 11.86 -24.14
CA TYR A 245 3.40 12.42 -23.33
C TYR A 245 3.41 11.90 -21.88
N ARG A 246 2.55 10.92 -21.54
CA ARG A 246 2.46 10.37 -20.18
C ARG A 246 3.33 9.15 -19.91
N GLY A 247 4.02 8.59 -20.90
CA GLY A 247 5.00 7.51 -20.65
C GLY A 247 4.57 6.12 -21.10
N TYR A 248 3.38 5.99 -21.71
CA TYR A 248 2.85 4.72 -22.19
C TYR A 248 3.85 3.87 -22.98
N GLY A 249 3.91 2.59 -22.62
CA GLY A 249 4.60 1.56 -23.41
C GLY A 249 4.03 1.44 -24.83
N PHE A 250 4.88 1.08 -25.78
CA PHE A 250 4.55 1.05 -27.22
C PHE A 250 3.28 0.25 -27.54
N GLY A 251 3.11 -0.93 -26.95
CA GLY A 251 1.92 -1.76 -27.16
C GLY A 251 0.63 -1.08 -26.68
N ALA A 252 0.67 -0.34 -25.57
CA ALA A 252 -0.48 0.42 -25.08
C ALA A 252 -0.81 1.59 -26.03
N VAL A 253 0.21 2.28 -26.56
CA VAL A 253 0.03 3.34 -27.56
C VAL A 253 -0.69 2.81 -28.80
N GLU A 254 -0.23 1.69 -29.37
CA GLU A 254 -0.85 1.10 -30.56
C GLU A 254 -2.31 0.67 -30.31
N LEU A 255 -2.56 0.02 -29.17
CA LEU A 255 -3.89 -0.40 -28.75
C LEU A 255 -4.85 0.78 -28.62
N LEU A 256 -4.50 1.78 -27.81
CA LEU A 256 -5.39 2.91 -27.51
C LEU A 256 -5.66 3.77 -28.76
N GLN A 257 -4.65 3.98 -29.62
CA GLN A 257 -4.85 4.64 -30.92
C GLN A 257 -5.70 3.80 -31.88
N GLY A 258 -5.60 2.46 -31.82
CA GLY A 258 -6.44 1.55 -32.59
C GLY A 258 -7.91 1.66 -32.18
N ILE A 259 -8.18 1.66 -30.88
CA ILE A 259 -9.52 1.85 -30.32
C ILE A 259 -10.07 3.24 -30.70
N ALA A 260 -9.25 4.30 -30.58
CA ALA A 260 -9.64 5.66 -30.97
C ALA A 260 -10.01 5.79 -32.47
N ARG A 261 -9.45 4.91 -33.32
CA ARG A 261 -9.78 4.81 -34.75
C ARG A 261 -11.01 3.92 -35.04
N GLY A 262 -11.67 3.40 -34.01
CA GLY A 262 -12.88 2.58 -34.12
C GLY A 262 -12.64 1.07 -34.20
N GLY A 263 -11.42 0.58 -33.89
CA GLY A 263 -11.17 -0.86 -33.78
C GLY A 263 -11.78 -1.48 -32.53
N ASP A 264 -12.13 -2.77 -32.58
CA ASP A 264 -12.61 -3.52 -31.42
C ASP A 264 -11.45 -3.83 -30.47
N TRP A 265 -11.54 -3.36 -29.23
CA TRP A 265 -10.52 -3.60 -28.20
C TRP A 265 -10.29 -5.08 -27.94
N ARG A 266 -11.31 -5.94 -28.14
CA ARG A 266 -11.20 -7.40 -27.93
C ARG A 266 -10.22 -8.02 -28.91
N GLU A 267 -10.28 -7.60 -30.17
CA GLU A 267 -9.40 -8.07 -31.23
C GLU A 267 -8.01 -7.46 -31.06
N LEU A 268 -7.94 -6.14 -30.84
CA LEU A 268 -6.68 -5.41 -30.72
C LEU A 268 -5.86 -5.87 -29.51
N SER A 269 -6.47 -5.99 -28.33
CA SER A 269 -5.76 -6.43 -27.12
C SER A 269 -5.31 -7.89 -27.21
N SER A 270 -6.12 -8.76 -27.83
CA SER A 270 -5.73 -10.15 -28.11
C SER A 270 -4.59 -10.25 -29.12
N ALA A 271 -4.57 -9.40 -30.15
CA ALA A 271 -3.58 -9.46 -31.22
C ALA A 271 -2.18 -8.99 -30.79
N MET A 272 -2.06 -8.29 -29.66
CA MET A 272 -0.77 -7.82 -29.14
C MET A 272 0.19 -8.99 -28.92
N PHE A 273 1.50 -8.73 -29.15
CA PHE A 273 2.58 -9.71 -28.94
C PHE A 273 2.29 -11.05 -29.64
N ASP A 274 2.11 -11.00 -30.95
CA ASP A 274 1.84 -12.16 -31.82
C ASP A 274 0.64 -13.01 -31.38
N GLY A 275 -0.41 -12.35 -30.86
CA GLY A 275 -1.65 -13.00 -30.47
C GLY A 275 -1.68 -13.54 -29.04
N THR A 276 -0.64 -13.30 -28.24
CA THR A 276 -0.57 -13.76 -26.84
C THR A 276 -1.16 -12.75 -25.85
N GLY A 277 -1.29 -11.48 -26.24
CA GLY A 277 -1.69 -10.37 -25.39
C GLY A 277 -0.54 -9.81 -24.55
N SER A 278 -0.75 -8.65 -23.92
CA SER A 278 0.25 -8.02 -23.05
C SER A 278 0.37 -8.70 -21.68
N MET A 279 1.58 -9.16 -21.34
CA MET A 279 1.96 -9.58 -19.98
C MET A 279 2.51 -8.43 -19.10
N GLY A 280 2.43 -7.19 -19.61
CA GLY A 280 2.92 -5.99 -18.95
C GLY A 280 2.29 -5.75 -17.57
N ASN A 281 2.96 -4.95 -16.75
CA ASN A 281 2.46 -4.53 -15.44
C ASN A 281 1.38 -3.42 -15.50
N GLY A 282 1.04 -2.93 -16.69
CA GLY A 282 0.10 -1.81 -16.86
C GLY A 282 -1.33 -2.07 -16.38
N ALA A 283 -1.74 -3.34 -16.24
CA ALA A 283 -2.98 -3.69 -15.53
C ALA A 283 -2.85 -3.51 -14.02
N ALA A 284 -1.72 -3.90 -13.43
CA ALA A 284 -1.44 -3.79 -12.00
C ALA A 284 -1.25 -2.34 -11.55
N MET A 285 -0.58 -1.52 -12.36
CA MET A 285 -0.23 -0.13 -11.99
C MET A 285 -1.44 0.77 -11.71
N ARG A 286 -2.60 0.47 -12.30
CA ARG A 286 -3.80 1.33 -12.26
C ARG A 286 -4.91 0.85 -11.33
N ILE A 287 -4.80 -0.35 -10.76
CA ILE A 287 -5.98 -1.12 -10.29
C ILE A 287 -6.29 -0.94 -8.80
N ALA A 288 -5.38 -0.37 -8.00
CA ALA A 288 -5.58 -0.21 -6.56
C ALA A 288 -6.89 0.52 -6.19
N PRO A 289 -7.31 1.62 -6.88
CA PRO A 289 -8.60 2.25 -6.63
C PRO A 289 -9.81 1.33 -6.83
N LEU A 290 -9.74 0.40 -7.80
CA LEU A 290 -10.79 -0.59 -8.02
C LEU A 290 -10.84 -1.62 -6.90
N GLY A 291 -9.68 -2.09 -6.42
CA GLY A 291 -9.64 -2.96 -5.24
C GLY A 291 -10.28 -2.30 -4.02
N ALA A 292 -9.88 -1.05 -3.73
CA ALA A 292 -10.39 -0.27 -2.61
C ALA A 292 -11.91 0.04 -2.74
N TRP A 293 -12.41 0.28 -3.96
CA TRP A 293 -13.84 0.47 -4.21
C TRP A 293 -14.69 -0.77 -3.86
N TYR A 294 -14.14 -1.97 -4.05
CA TYR A 294 -14.85 -3.23 -3.83
C TYR A 294 -14.48 -3.90 -2.50
N ALA A 295 -13.89 -3.16 -1.55
CA ALA A 295 -13.42 -3.69 -0.27
C ALA A 295 -14.51 -4.33 0.61
N GLU A 296 -15.78 -3.91 0.46
CA GLU A 296 -16.93 -4.51 1.17
C GLU A 296 -17.47 -5.78 0.49
N GLY A 297 -17.04 -6.03 -0.74
CA GLY A 297 -17.41 -7.23 -1.49
C GLY A 297 -16.59 -8.44 -1.07
N THR A 298 -16.90 -9.59 -1.66
CA THR A 298 -16.04 -10.77 -1.52
C THR A 298 -14.79 -10.63 -2.37
N LEU A 299 -13.69 -11.26 -1.97
CA LEU A 299 -12.43 -11.22 -2.73
C LEU A 299 -12.57 -11.87 -4.12
N GLU A 300 -13.48 -12.84 -4.30
CA GLU A 300 -13.82 -13.38 -5.62
C GLU A 300 -14.49 -12.33 -6.50
N THR A 301 -15.33 -11.47 -5.92
CA THR A 301 -15.93 -10.35 -6.65
C THR A 301 -14.85 -9.37 -7.09
N VAL A 302 -13.92 -9.01 -6.19
CA VAL A 302 -12.76 -8.16 -6.50
C VAL A 302 -11.94 -8.75 -7.64
N ALA A 303 -11.59 -10.03 -7.56
CA ALA A 303 -10.82 -10.73 -8.60
C ALA A 303 -11.55 -10.75 -9.95
N ALA A 304 -12.88 -10.97 -9.95
CA ALA A 304 -13.68 -10.99 -11.17
C ALA A 304 -13.76 -9.62 -11.84
N VAL A 305 -13.96 -8.54 -11.07
CA VAL A 305 -14.01 -7.18 -11.63
C VAL A 305 -12.63 -6.66 -12.04
N ALA A 306 -11.58 -7.03 -11.32
CA ALA A 306 -10.19 -6.73 -11.69
C ALA A 306 -9.81 -7.43 -13.00
N THR A 307 -10.19 -8.70 -13.17
CA THR A 307 -10.01 -9.45 -14.43
C THR A 307 -10.64 -8.70 -15.60
N ARG A 308 -11.92 -8.29 -15.47
CA ARG A 308 -12.62 -7.55 -16.52
C ARG A 308 -11.94 -6.23 -16.87
N SER A 309 -11.43 -5.50 -15.87
CA SER A 309 -10.69 -4.25 -16.09
C SER A 309 -9.34 -4.50 -16.78
N ALA A 310 -8.64 -5.57 -16.42
CA ALA A 310 -7.35 -5.94 -17.01
C ALA A 310 -7.49 -6.30 -18.49
N GLU A 311 -8.46 -7.15 -18.84
CA GLU A 311 -8.69 -7.67 -20.20
C GLU A 311 -8.82 -6.58 -21.28
N VAL A 312 -9.23 -5.36 -20.92
CA VAL A 312 -9.36 -4.24 -21.85
C VAL A 312 -8.03 -3.89 -22.52
N THR A 313 -6.91 -4.06 -21.80
CA THR A 313 -5.57 -3.77 -22.32
C THR A 313 -4.57 -4.92 -22.21
N HIS A 314 -4.81 -5.86 -21.30
CA HIS A 314 -3.94 -6.98 -21.01
C HIS A 314 -4.77 -8.27 -21.04
N ARG A 315 -4.73 -8.98 -22.17
CA ARG A 315 -5.36 -10.30 -22.32
C ARG A 315 -4.44 -11.48 -22.00
N HIS A 316 -3.15 -11.24 -21.80
CA HIS A 316 -2.24 -12.30 -21.38
C HIS A 316 -2.57 -12.71 -19.92
N PRO A 317 -2.61 -14.01 -19.59
CA PRO A 317 -2.93 -14.48 -18.23
C PRO A 317 -2.06 -13.84 -17.14
N GLU A 318 -0.77 -13.67 -17.40
CA GLU A 318 0.16 -13.00 -16.46
C GLU A 318 -0.19 -11.53 -16.19
N GLY A 319 -0.61 -10.77 -17.21
CA GLY A 319 -1.01 -9.37 -17.03
C GLY A 319 -2.31 -9.26 -16.23
N ILE A 320 -3.24 -10.18 -16.48
CA ILE A 320 -4.50 -10.31 -15.72
C ILE A 320 -4.20 -10.68 -14.27
N ALA A 321 -3.37 -11.70 -14.03
CA ALA A 321 -3.01 -12.16 -12.69
C ALA A 321 -2.35 -11.04 -11.88
N GLY A 322 -1.48 -10.25 -12.50
CA GLY A 322 -0.89 -9.06 -11.87
C GLY A 322 -1.93 -8.02 -11.43
N GLY A 323 -2.90 -7.72 -12.30
CA GLY A 323 -4.01 -6.82 -11.97
C GLY A 323 -4.89 -7.36 -10.84
N VAL A 324 -5.21 -8.66 -10.86
CA VAL A 324 -6.00 -9.31 -9.80
C VAL A 324 -5.28 -9.26 -8.46
N ALA A 325 -3.98 -9.61 -8.42
CA ALA A 325 -3.21 -9.64 -7.18
C ALA A 325 -3.17 -8.26 -6.49
N VAL A 326 -2.92 -7.18 -7.25
CA VAL A 326 -2.90 -5.82 -6.69
C VAL A 326 -4.28 -5.36 -6.27
N ALA A 327 -5.34 -5.69 -7.01
CA ALA A 327 -6.71 -5.34 -6.63
C ALA A 327 -7.13 -6.02 -5.32
N VAL A 328 -6.80 -7.30 -5.16
CA VAL A 328 -7.07 -8.05 -3.92
C VAL A 328 -6.28 -7.47 -2.75
N ALA A 329 -4.99 -7.15 -2.95
CA ALA A 329 -4.17 -6.50 -1.93
C ALA A 329 -4.76 -5.15 -1.48
N ALA A 330 -5.20 -4.32 -2.43
CA ALA A 330 -5.82 -3.03 -2.13
C ALA A 330 -7.19 -3.16 -1.44
N ALA A 331 -8.00 -4.17 -1.81
CA ALA A 331 -9.27 -4.47 -1.15
C ALA A 331 -9.07 -4.90 0.32
N LEU A 332 -8.11 -5.80 0.56
CA LEU A 332 -7.72 -6.24 1.90
C LEU A 332 -7.17 -5.09 2.75
N ALA A 333 -6.36 -4.22 2.14
CA ALA A 333 -5.81 -3.05 2.80
C ALA A 333 -6.90 -2.05 3.21
N ALA A 334 -7.93 -1.86 2.37
CA ALA A 334 -9.03 -0.92 2.62
C ALA A 334 -10.18 -1.50 3.47
N SER A 335 -10.10 -2.76 3.89
CA SER A 335 -11.14 -3.40 4.70
C SER A 335 -11.18 -2.81 6.12
N ASP A 336 -12.28 -3.05 6.83
CA ASP A 336 -12.43 -2.54 8.21
C ASP A 336 -11.53 -3.28 9.23
N ASP A 337 -11.10 -4.49 8.88
CA ASP A 337 -10.16 -5.30 9.67
C ASP A 337 -9.08 -5.87 8.74
N PRO A 338 -8.10 -5.06 8.32
CA PRO A 338 -7.05 -5.51 7.42
C PRO A 338 -6.23 -6.64 8.06
N PRO A 339 -5.94 -7.72 7.32
CA PRO A 339 -5.15 -8.82 7.85
C PRO A 339 -3.70 -8.39 8.13
N GLY A 340 -2.99 -9.19 8.94
CA GLY A 340 -1.56 -9.02 9.14
C GLY A 340 -0.76 -9.25 7.83
N PRO A 341 0.50 -8.78 7.75
CA PRO A 341 1.26 -8.81 6.50
C PRO A 341 1.35 -10.18 5.81
N ALA A 342 1.62 -11.26 6.56
CA ALA A 342 1.71 -12.62 5.99
C ALA A 342 0.35 -13.16 5.51
N ASP A 343 -0.71 -12.85 6.27
CA ASP A 343 -2.08 -13.25 5.94
C ASP A 343 -2.59 -12.49 4.72
N LEU A 344 -2.25 -11.20 4.59
CA LEU A 344 -2.54 -10.41 3.38
C LEU A 344 -1.97 -11.09 2.13
N ILE A 345 -0.68 -11.42 2.13
CA ILE A 345 -0.05 -12.08 0.98
C ILE A 345 -0.68 -13.45 0.72
N THR A 346 -1.04 -14.19 1.77
CA THR A 346 -1.71 -15.50 1.66
C THR A 346 -3.08 -15.38 0.97
N GLU A 347 -3.89 -14.40 1.35
CA GLU A 347 -5.18 -14.13 0.71
C GLU A 347 -5.02 -13.64 -0.73
N VAL A 348 -4.00 -12.82 -1.01
CA VAL A 348 -3.66 -12.42 -2.39
C VAL A 348 -3.30 -13.65 -3.24
N ILE A 349 -2.48 -14.57 -2.74
CA ILE A 349 -2.13 -15.81 -3.43
C ILE A 349 -3.38 -16.65 -3.71
N ALA A 350 -4.28 -16.79 -2.73
CA ALA A 350 -5.48 -17.61 -2.85
C ALA A 350 -6.40 -17.14 -3.98
N HIS A 351 -6.47 -15.82 -4.22
CA HIS A 351 -7.34 -15.21 -5.23
C HIS A 351 -6.64 -14.85 -6.55
N THR A 352 -5.31 -15.01 -6.62
CA THR A 352 -4.56 -14.82 -7.86
C THR A 352 -4.67 -16.08 -8.74
N PRO A 353 -5.01 -15.95 -10.04
CA PRO A 353 -5.03 -17.06 -10.98
C PRO A 353 -3.67 -17.77 -11.09
N GLU A 354 -3.68 -19.07 -11.43
CA GLU A 354 -2.45 -19.83 -11.71
C GLU A 354 -1.62 -19.14 -12.78
N SER A 355 -0.38 -18.76 -12.42
CA SER A 355 0.46 -17.85 -13.20
C SER A 355 1.86 -17.75 -12.58
N LEU A 356 2.83 -17.23 -13.33
CA LEU A 356 4.15 -16.87 -12.80
C LEU A 356 4.07 -15.75 -11.75
N VAL A 357 3.08 -14.86 -11.86
CA VAL A 357 2.77 -13.88 -10.79
C VAL A 357 2.47 -14.61 -9.47
N LYS A 358 1.60 -15.62 -9.49
CA LYS A 358 1.25 -16.41 -8.30
C LYS A 358 2.47 -17.13 -7.73
N ASP A 359 3.28 -17.75 -8.57
CA ASP A 359 4.53 -18.41 -8.15
C ASP A 359 5.52 -17.41 -7.51
N GLY A 360 5.60 -16.20 -8.06
CA GLY A 360 6.36 -15.10 -7.48
C GLY A 360 5.83 -14.67 -6.12
N LEU A 361 4.51 -14.53 -5.95
CA LEU A 361 3.87 -14.19 -4.67
C LEU A 361 4.14 -15.24 -3.60
N VAL A 362 4.08 -16.53 -3.96
CA VAL A 362 4.44 -17.63 -3.06
C VAL A 362 5.89 -17.50 -2.58
N ARG A 363 6.83 -17.24 -3.50
CA ARG A 363 8.24 -17.00 -3.15
C ARG A 363 8.42 -15.76 -2.28
N ALA A 364 7.72 -14.67 -2.59
CA ALA A 364 7.80 -13.42 -1.83
C ALA A 364 7.29 -13.60 -0.39
N ARG A 365 6.20 -14.34 -0.18
CA ARG A 365 5.64 -14.64 1.15
C ARG A 365 6.63 -15.34 2.08
N ASP A 366 7.52 -16.15 1.53
CA ASP A 366 8.46 -16.96 2.32
C ASP A 366 9.65 -16.13 2.87
N PHE A 367 9.78 -14.86 2.47
CA PHE A 367 10.73 -13.91 3.08
C PHE A 367 10.16 -13.27 4.35
N GLY A 368 11.00 -13.18 5.39
CA GLY A 368 10.68 -12.43 6.61
C GLY A 368 10.58 -10.93 6.33
N PHE A 369 9.71 -10.20 7.05
CA PHE A 369 9.54 -8.75 6.87
C PHE A 369 10.72 -7.92 7.42
N ASP A 370 11.71 -8.56 8.04
CA ASP A 370 13.00 -8.01 8.40
C ASP A 370 14.05 -8.12 7.26
N THR A 371 13.77 -8.89 6.20
CA THR A 371 14.65 -9.02 5.03
C THR A 371 14.83 -7.67 4.31
N GLU A 372 16.03 -7.43 3.78
CA GLU A 372 16.30 -6.24 2.97
C GLU A 372 15.54 -6.30 1.63
N PRO A 373 14.86 -5.23 1.19
CA PRO A 373 14.08 -5.23 -0.05
C PRO A 373 14.86 -5.70 -1.30
N ALA A 374 16.15 -5.38 -1.36
CA ALA A 374 17.02 -5.78 -2.47
C ALA A 374 17.17 -7.31 -2.57
N GLU A 375 17.22 -8.02 -1.45
CA GLU A 375 17.33 -9.49 -1.42
C GLU A 375 16.05 -10.16 -1.93
N VAL A 376 14.88 -9.62 -1.56
CA VAL A 376 13.60 -10.09 -2.08
C VAL A 376 13.52 -9.85 -3.59
N ALA A 377 13.92 -8.65 -4.04
CA ALA A 377 13.95 -8.25 -5.44
C ALA A 377 14.86 -9.14 -6.30
N GLU A 378 15.99 -9.64 -5.78
CA GLU A 378 16.85 -10.59 -6.49
C GLU A 378 16.13 -11.90 -6.84
N THR A 379 15.10 -12.28 -6.06
CA THR A 379 14.37 -13.53 -6.25
C THR A 379 13.13 -13.38 -7.12
N VAL A 380 12.39 -12.28 -6.94
CA VAL A 380 11.07 -12.10 -7.56
C VAL A 380 11.00 -10.96 -8.56
N GLY A 381 12.11 -10.25 -8.79
CA GLY A 381 12.18 -9.11 -9.70
C GLY A 381 11.94 -7.77 -9.02
N ASN A 382 12.27 -6.69 -9.73
CA ASN A 382 12.02 -5.30 -9.33
C ASN A 382 11.32 -4.48 -10.43
N GLY A 383 10.67 -5.14 -11.37
CA GLY A 383 9.96 -4.53 -12.49
C GLY A 383 10.84 -4.11 -13.65
N SER A 384 12.17 -4.33 -13.62
CA SER A 384 13.07 -3.99 -14.74
C SER A 384 12.66 -4.61 -16.09
N LEU A 385 11.88 -5.68 -16.08
CA LEU A 385 11.35 -6.32 -17.29
C LEU A 385 9.99 -5.76 -17.74
N VAL A 386 9.37 -4.87 -16.95
CA VAL A 386 8.07 -4.21 -17.22
C VAL A 386 6.95 -5.23 -17.45
N ILE A 387 6.99 -6.35 -16.71
CA ILE A 387 6.00 -7.44 -16.77
C ILE A 387 5.43 -7.74 -15.38
N GLY A 388 4.19 -8.23 -15.34
CA GLY A 388 3.51 -8.62 -14.10
C GLY A 388 4.37 -9.50 -13.18
N PRO A 389 4.94 -10.63 -13.67
CA PRO A 389 5.73 -11.55 -12.85
C PRO A 389 6.99 -10.96 -12.21
N ASP A 390 7.59 -9.94 -12.83
CA ASP A 390 8.81 -9.27 -12.36
C ASP A 390 8.52 -8.06 -11.46
N THR A 391 7.26 -7.61 -11.41
CA THR A 391 6.84 -6.36 -10.73
C THR A 391 6.00 -6.67 -9.48
N VAL A 392 4.93 -7.43 -9.66
CA VAL A 392 3.82 -7.53 -8.70
C VAL A 392 4.20 -8.24 -7.39
N PRO A 393 4.95 -9.37 -7.41
CA PRO A 393 5.30 -10.05 -6.17
C PRO A 393 6.05 -9.17 -5.17
N LEU A 394 7.05 -8.41 -5.64
CA LEU A 394 7.80 -7.49 -4.80
C LEU A 394 6.91 -6.37 -4.25
N CYS A 395 6.07 -5.79 -5.10
CA CYS A 395 5.17 -4.71 -4.70
C CYS A 395 4.18 -5.15 -3.62
N VAL A 396 3.58 -6.34 -3.75
CA VAL A 396 2.66 -6.87 -2.73
C VAL A 396 3.40 -7.11 -1.41
N TRP A 397 4.62 -7.66 -1.45
CA TRP A 397 5.43 -7.86 -0.25
C TRP A 397 5.82 -6.54 0.43
N LEU A 398 6.25 -5.54 -0.35
CA LEU A 398 6.59 -4.19 0.15
C LEU A 398 5.38 -3.49 0.76
N ALA A 399 4.22 -3.56 0.12
CA ALA A 399 2.99 -2.99 0.65
C ALA A 399 2.58 -3.69 1.96
N ALA A 400 2.62 -5.03 2.00
CA ALA A 400 2.32 -5.79 3.21
C ALA A 400 3.26 -5.44 4.36
N ARG A 401 4.57 -5.29 4.09
CA ARG A 401 5.59 -4.89 5.07
C ARG A 401 5.32 -3.52 5.69
N HIS A 402 4.81 -2.59 4.89
CA HIS A 402 4.75 -1.16 5.23
C HIS A 402 3.32 -0.63 5.41
N LEU A 403 2.33 -1.51 5.65
CA LEU A 403 0.97 -1.08 6.00
C LEU A 403 1.03 -0.05 7.14
N GLY A 404 0.34 1.07 6.97
CA GLY A 404 0.33 2.17 7.93
C GLY A 404 1.53 3.13 7.86
N ASP A 405 2.53 2.89 7.01
CA ASP A 405 3.67 3.80 6.80
C ASP A 405 3.98 4.01 5.32
N TYR A 406 3.23 4.92 4.72
CA TYR A 406 3.40 5.32 3.33
C TYR A 406 4.82 5.81 3.01
N ARG A 407 5.43 6.59 3.89
CA ARG A 407 6.75 7.20 3.63
C ARG A 407 7.84 6.14 3.58
N SER A 408 7.87 5.23 4.55
CA SER A 408 8.86 4.15 4.55
C SER A 408 8.60 3.17 3.41
N GLY A 409 7.33 2.85 3.13
CA GLY A 409 6.93 2.01 2.00
C GLY A 409 7.38 2.58 0.66
N PHE A 410 7.18 3.88 0.43
CA PHE A 410 7.67 4.57 -0.76
C PHE A 410 9.20 4.44 -0.89
N TRP A 411 9.96 4.80 0.14
CA TRP A 411 11.43 4.78 0.05
C TRP A 411 12.02 3.38 -0.08
N ALA A 412 11.43 2.37 0.59
CA ALA A 412 11.81 0.98 0.42
C ALA A 412 11.61 0.54 -1.05
N THR A 413 10.47 0.90 -1.63
CA THR A 413 10.12 0.61 -3.02
C THR A 413 11.04 1.32 -4.00
N ALA A 414 11.29 2.61 -3.84
CA ALA A 414 12.16 3.35 -4.74
C ALA A 414 13.63 2.88 -4.66
N SER A 415 14.06 2.36 -3.50
CA SER A 415 15.44 1.92 -3.28
C SER A 415 15.86 0.68 -4.10
N VAL A 416 14.90 -0.19 -4.45
CA VAL A 416 15.18 -1.40 -5.24
C VAL A 416 15.33 -1.14 -6.74
N ARG A 417 15.07 0.10 -7.18
CA ARG A 417 15.15 0.54 -8.59
C ARG A 417 14.21 -0.29 -9.50
N GLY A 418 14.60 -0.50 -10.75
CA GLY A 418 13.78 -1.12 -11.78
C GLY A 418 12.76 -0.13 -12.35
N ASP A 419 11.50 -0.55 -12.39
CA ASP A 419 10.38 0.27 -12.86
C ASP A 419 9.82 1.11 -11.70
N ILE A 420 10.54 2.18 -11.37
CA ILE A 420 10.42 2.87 -10.08
C ILE A 420 9.04 3.52 -9.89
N ASP A 421 8.56 4.27 -10.87
CA ASP A 421 7.22 4.89 -10.86
C ASP A 421 6.14 3.83 -10.71
N THR A 422 6.15 2.78 -11.54
CA THR A 422 5.15 1.71 -11.49
C THR A 422 5.13 0.99 -10.14
N ASN A 423 6.30 0.60 -9.64
CA ASN A 423 6.38 -0.06 -8.34
C ASN A 423 5.85 0.85 -7.23
N CYS A 424 6.24 2.13 -7.24
CA CYS A 424 5.79 3.10 -6.24
C CYS A 424 4.29 3.43 -6.38
N ALA A 425 3.74 3.41 -7.59
CA ALA A 425 2.32 3.58 -7.86
C ALA A 425 1.50 2.43 -7.27
N ILE A 426 1.93 1.18 -7.50
CA ILE A 426 1.28 -0.03 -6.96
C ILE A 426 1.33 -0.02 -5.42
N VAL A 427 2.53 0.12 -4.85
CA VAL A 427 2.71 0.12 -3.39
C VAL A 427 1.98 1.30 -2.77
N GLY A 428 2.16 2.50 -3.32
CA GLY A 428 1.49 3.71 -2.87
C GLY A 428 -0.03 3.58 -2.92
N GLY A 429 -0.59 2.95 -3.95
CA GLY A 429 -2.02 2.69 -4.07
C GLY A 429 -2.56 1.80 -2.96
N ILE A 430 -1.87 0.71 -2.64
CA ILE A 430 -2.26 -0.20 -1.55
C ILE A 430 -2.14 0.49 -0.19
N LEU A 431 -1.04 1.22 0.05
CA LEU A 431 -0.83 1.94 1.31
C LEU A 431 -1.80 3.11 1.49
N GLY A 432 -2.17 3.79 0.40
CA GLY A 432 -3.22 4.80 0.39
C GLY A 432 -4.59 4.21 0.68
N ALA A 433 -4.88 3.02 0.16
CA ALA A 433 -6.11 2.30 0.46
C ALA A 433 -6.25 1.96 1.95
N TYR A 434 -5.14 1.57 2.60
CA TYR A 434 -5.07 1.29 4.04
C TYR A 434 -5.25 2.54 4.90
N GLY A 435 -4.44 3.57 4.65
CA GLY A 435 -4.35 4.72 5.55
C GLY A 435 -5.28 5.88 5.18
N GLY A 436 -6.04 5.81 4.09
CA GLY A 436 -6.81 6.97 3.65
C GLY A 436 -5.94 8.05 2.96
N PRO A 437 -6.55 9.16 2.51
CA PRO A 437 -5.85 10.18 1.72
C PRO A 437 -4.76 10.95 2.51
N GLU A 438 -4.88 11.03 3.84
CA GLU A 438 -3.91 11.71 4.68
C GLU A 438 -2.67 10.84 5.00
N ALA A 439 -2.68 9.55 4.65
CA ALA A 439 -1.54 8.67 4.86
C ALA A 439 -0.33 9.12 4.05
N VAL A 440 -0.61 9.79 2.93
CA VAL A 440 0.38 10.43 2.10
C VAL A 440 0.79 11.77 2.73
N PRO A 441 2.09 12.00 2.97
CA PRO A 441 2.57 13.27 3.51
C PRO A 441 2.02 14.47 2.76
N ARG A 442 1.52 15.47 3.49
CA ARG A 442 0.88 16.65 2.90
C ARG A 442 1.81 17.38 1.94
N GLU A 443 3.08 17.50 2.30
CA GLU A 443 4.11 18.13 1.47
C GLU A 443 4.35 17.37 0.14
N TRP A 444 4.13 16.06 0.11
CA TRP A 444 4.25 15.26 -1.11
C TRP A 444 3.00 15.43 -1.97
N ARG A 445 1.81 15.41 -1.37
CA ARG A 445 0.55 15.69 -2.08
C ARG A 445 0.54 17.07 -2.75
N ASP A 446 1.04 18.08 -2.04
CA ASP A 446 1.14 19.46 -2.52
C ASP A 446 2.19 19.61 -3.64
N ALA A 447 3.25 18.79 -3.62
CA ALA A 447 4.30 18.78 -4.64
C ALA A 447 3.90 17.99 -5.90
N THR A 448 2.85 17.16 -5.87
CA THR A 448 2.42 16.36 -7.02
C THR A 448 1.40 17.09 -7.89
N GLU A 449 1.57 17.02 -9.22
CA GLU A 449 0.61 17.50 -10.21
C GLU A 449 -0.82 17.02 -9.86
N PRO A 450 -1.81 17.92 -9.74
CA PRO A 450 -3.18 17.53 -9.47
C PRO A 450 -3.71 16.57 -10.55
N ALA A 451 -4.51 15.56 -10.17
CA ALA A 451 -5.16 14.64 -11.11
C ALA A 451 -6.32 15.27 -11.92
N ARG A 452 -6.51 16.61 -11.81
CA ARG A 452 -7.70 17.43 -12.11
C ARG A 452 -8.79 17.35 -11.03
N PRO A 453 -9.56 18.44 -10.82
CA PRO A 453 -10.59 18.54 -9.77
C PRO A 453 -11.89 17.79 -10.10
#